data_AF-A0AAV8VAI1-F1
#
_entry.id   AF-A0AAV8VAI1-F1
#
_cell.length_a   1.000
_cell.length_b   1.000
_cell.length_c   1.000
_cell.angle_alpha   90.00
_cell.angle_beta   90.00
_cell.angle_gamma   90.00
#
_symmetry.space_group_name_H-M   'P 1'
#
loop_
_entity.id
_entity.type
_entity.pdbx_description
1 polymer ?
#
loop_
_entity_poly.entity_id
_entity_poly.type
_entity_poly.pdbx_seq_one_letter_code
_entity_poly.pdbx_strand_id
1 'polypeptide(L)'
;VHQMYRDQIMKKTPKTVGEWSTWSPWSPCSRSCGGGVTQQIRHCINRPADPSQQKPPDLSEDKDDGVRVANLLVAVLDSIKEFIYVIVSDARIMCKRYSENNFSIKAYWKLKDCPGTDDFRHQQCAAFNHRLFKGRQYYWEPFLKVKDECALNCRAVGMSFFATLNKTVIDGTSCLHPITSTGKSAPKGTRGICIDGYCKVSPFLLKK
;
A
#
# COMPACT_ATOMS: atom_id res chain seq x y z
N VAL A 1 22.53 -18.74 39.80
CA VAL A 1 22.14 -19.64 38.67
C VAL A 1 21.23 -18.93 37.66
N HIS A 2 20.09 -18.35 38.07
CA HIS A 2 19.13 -17.71 37.14
C HIS A 2 19.68 -16.45 36.41
N GLN A 3 20.48 -15.61 37.09
CA GLN A 3 21.18 -14.48 36.45
C GLN A 3 22.29 -14.92 35.48
N MET A 4 23.12 -15.89 35.88
CA MET A 4 24.16 -16.44 35.00
C MET A 4 23.58 -17.11 33.75
N TYR A 5 22.41 -17.76 33.87
CA TYR A 5 21.69 -18.35 32.75
C TYR A 5 21.11 -17.27 31.81
N ARG A 6 20.60 -16.15 32.35
CA ARG A 6 20.20 -14.97 31.56
C ARG A 6 21.37 -14.34 30.80
N ASP A 7 22.52 -14.19 31.45
CA ASP A 7 23.70 -13.57 30.84
C ASP A 7 24.32 -14.46 29.75
N GLN A 8 24.21 -15.78 29.89
CA GLN A 8 24.65 -16.74 28.86
C GLN A 8 23.70 -16.83 27.66
N ILE A 9 22.40 -16.59 27.86
CA ILE A 9 21.41 -16.52 26.76
C ILE A 9 21.55 -15.20 25.99
N MET A 10 21.73 -14.06 26.70
CA MET A 10 21.88 -12.75 26.07
C MET A 10 23.25 -12.53 25.40
N LYS A 11 24.27 -13.34 25.71
CA LYS A 11 25.57 -13.33 25.01
C LYS A 11 25.60 -14.11 23.69
N LYS A 12 24.57 -14.91 23.37
CA LYS A 12 24.59 -15.84 22.23
C LYS A 12 23.60 -15.54 21.11
N THR A 13 22.73 -14.56 21.24
CA THR A 13 21.91 -14.08 20.12
C THR A 13 22.65 -12.95 19.40
N PRO A 14 23.06 -13.13 18.13
CA PRO A 14 23.58 -12.02 17.37
C PRO A 14 22.50 -10.94 17.30
N LYS A 15 22.81 -9.75 17.80
CA LYS A 15 21.95 -8.58 17.66
C LYS A 15 21.78 -8.35 16.15
N THR A 16 20.60 -8.59 15.61
CA THR A 16 20.30 -8.32 14.20
C THR A 16 19.79 -6.89 14.07
N VAL A 17 20.29 -6.17 13.07
CA VAL A 17 19.76 -4.86 12.68
C VAL A 17 18.92 -5.06 11.44
N GLY A 18 17.65 -4.66 11.51
CA GLY A 18 16.78 -4.65 10.34
C GLY A 18 17.15 -3.48 9.41
N GLU A 19 17.41 -3.82 8.15
CA GLU A 19 17.73 -2.87 7.09
C GLU A 19 16.84 -3.12 5.87
N TRP A 20 16.46 -2.08 5.15
CA TRP A 20 15.77 -2.26 3.87
C TRP A 20 16.74 -2.78 2.81
N SER A 21 16.31 -3.77 2.03
CA SER A 21 17.02 -4.17 0.81
C SER A 21 17.07 -3.02 -0.19
N THR A 22 17.93 -3.17 -1.20
CA THR A 22 17.81 -2.37 -2.43
C THR A 22 16.40 -2.54 -3.02
N TRP A 23 15.92 -1.51 -3.70
CA TRP A 23 14.69 -1.62 -4.48
C TRP A 23 14.86 -2.66 -5.59
N SER A 24 13.78 -3.41 -5.85
CA SER A 24 13.67 -4.23 -7.05
C SER A 24 13.72 -3.35 -8.30
N PRO A 25 13.98 -3.94 -9.48
CA PRO A 25 13.63 -3.29 -10.74
C PRO A 25 12.13 -2.90 -10.77
N TRP A 26 11.79 -1.89 -11.57
CA TRP A 26 10.38 -1.55 -11.82
C TRP A 26 9.67 -2.72 -12.50
N SER A 27 8.45 -3.02 -12.08
CA SER A 27 7.58 -3.94 -12.80
C SER A 27 7.28 -3.40 -14.19
N PRO A 28 6.91 -4.25 -15.16
CA PRO A 28 6.20 -3.78 -16.34
C PRO A 28 5.02 -2.91 -15.92
N CYS A 29 4.73 -1.87 -16.69
CA CYS A 29 3.58 -1.02 -16.39
C CYS A 29 2.30 -1.83 -16.59
N SER A 30 1.30 -1.62 -15.74
CA SER A 30 -0.01 -2.27 -15.87
C SER A 30 -0.72 -1.91 -17.17
N ARG A 31 -0.27 -0.86 -17.88
CA ARG A 31 -0.70 -0.46 -19.24
C ARG A 31 0.26 0.56 -19.86
N SER A 32 0.10 0.85 -21.14
CA SER A 32 0.93 1.79 -21.90
C SER A 32 0.50 3.27 -21.85
N CYS A 33 -0.72 3.60 -21.42
CA CYS A 33 -1.17 4.98 -21.15
C CYS A 33 -2.44 4.99 -20.25
N GLY A 34 -2.91 6.16 -19.79
CA GLY A 34 -4.23 6.28 -19.14
C GLY A 34 -4.23 5.98 -17.65
N GLY A 35 -3.15 6.35 -16.94
CA GLY A 35 -3.05 6.12 -15.50
C GLY A 35 -2.60 4.72 -15.09
N GLY A 36 -1.81 4.05 -15.94
CA GLY A 36 -1.14 2.80 -15.58
C GLY A 36 -0.23 2.94 -14.37
N VAL A 37 -0.01 1.83 -13.69
CA VAL A 37 0.83 1.76 -12.49
C VAL A 37 1.99 0.79 -12.75
N THR A 38 3.19 1.24 -12.46
CA THR A 38 4.35 0.36 -12.27
C THR A 38 4.74 0.39 -10.80
N GLN A 39 5.31 -0.72 -10.31
CA GLN A 39 5.69 -0.84 -8.91
C GLN A 39 7.13 -1.32 -8.74
N GLN A 40 7.76 -0.89 -7.64
CA GLN A 40 8.99 -1.45 -7.11
C GLN A 40 8.76 -1.95 -5.69
N ILE A 41 9.47 -3.01 -5.32
CA ILE A 41 9.33 -3.65 -4.01
C ILE A 41 10.70 -3.67 -3.35
N ARG A 42 10.75 -3.42 -2.04
CA ARG A 42 11.92 -3.76 -1.21
C ARG A 42 11.47 -4.46 0.05
N HIS A 43 12.31 -5.36 0.53
CA HIS A 43 12.04 -6.19 1.70
C HIS A 43 12.84 -5.71 2.89
N CYS A 44 12.29 -5.85 4.08
CA CYS A 44 13.08 -5.70 5.30
C CYS A 44 13.92 -6.96 5.49
N ILE A 45 15.24 -6.78 5.58
CA ILE A 45 16.22 -7.84 5.78
C ILE A 45 16.93 -7.65 7.11
N ASN A 46 17.13 -8.74 7.84
CA ASN A 46 17.90 -8.72 9.08
C ASN A 46 19.37 -8.98 8.77
N ARG A 47 20.25 -7.99 9.04
CA ARG A 47 21.70 -8.17 8.96
C ARG A 47 22.27 -8.39 10.36
N PRO A 48 23.33 -9.22 10.51
CA PRO A 48 24.07 -9.26 11.77
C PRO A 48 24.65 -7.87 12.07
N ALA A 49 24.48 -7.38 13.30
CA ALA A 49 25.06 -6.11 13.71
C ALA A 49 26.59 -6.19 13.63
N ASP A 50 27.21 -5.24 12.92
CA ASP A 50 28.65 -5.05 12.94
C ASP A 50 29.09 -4.63 14.36
N PRO A 51 30.01 -5.38 15.03
CA PRO A 51 30.53 -5.02 16.34
C PRO A 51 31.20 -3.64 16.40
N SER A 52 31.65 -3.10 15.26
CA SER A 52 32.39 -1.83 15.18
C SER A 52 31.49 -0.58 15.15
N GLN A 53 30.17 -0.73 14.99
CA GLN A 53 29.21 0.39 15.01
C GLN A 53 28.41 0.49 16.32
N GLN A 54 28.74 -0.32 17.32
CA GLN A 54 28.13 -0.23 18.65
C GLN A 54 28.82 0.88 19.46
N LYS A 55 28.22 2.07 19.51
CA LYS A 55 28.49 2.97 20.63
C LYS A 55 28.06 2.23 21.92
N PRO A 56 28.89 2.20 22.99
CA PRO A 56 28.47 1.60 24.24
C PRO A 56 27.10 2.16 24.66
N PRO A 57 26.22 1.35 25.28
CA PRO A 57 25.03 1.87 25.94
C PRO A 57 25.49 2.95 26.93
N ASP A 58 25.07 4.18 26.72
CA ASP A 58 25.24 5.23 27.72
C ASP A 58 24.29 4.91 28.87
N LEU A 59 24.84 4.51 30.01
CA LEU A 59 24.11 4.04 31.19
C LEU A 59 23.50 5.20 32.00
N SER A 60 23.12 6.32 31.37
CA SER A 60 22.67 7.51 32.09
C SER A 60 21.26 8.02 31.78
N GLU A 61 20.40 7.28 31.09
CA GLU A 61 18.98 7.68 30.96
C GLU A 61 18.02 6.49 31.03
N ASP A 62 17.94 5.86 32.19
CA ASP A 62 16.70 5.22 32.67
C ASP A 62 16.19 6.03 33.87
N LYS A 63 15.42 7.08 33.57
CA LYS A 63 14.35 7.54 34.45
C LYS A 63 13.05 7.26 33.72
N ASP A 64 12.52 6.08 34.01
CA ASP A 64 11.12 5.76 33.84
C ASP A 64 10.29 6.83 34.56
N ASP A 65 9.32 7.41 33.85
CA ASP A 65 8.02 7.84 34.39
C ASP A 65 7.20 8.48 33.27
N GLY A 66 6.22 7.71 32.78
CA GLY A 66 4.93 8.29 32.49
C GLY A 66 4.64 8.64 31.04
N VAL A 67 3.90 7.74 30.40
CA VAL A 67 2.80 8.07 29.51
C VAL A 67 2.14 9.42 29.89
N ARG A 68 2.39 10.48 29.11
CA ARG A 68 1.53 11.67 29.07
C ARG A 68 1.07 11.92 27.65
N VAL A 69 -0.12 11.38 27.41
CA VAL A 69 -1.10 11.94 26.48
C VAL A 69 -1.32 13.41 26.85
N ALA A 70 -0.96 14.37 26.00
CA ALA A 70 -1.46 15.75 26.06
C ALA A 70 -1.13 16.56 24.78
N ASN A 71 -2.03 16.43 23.80
CA ASN A 71 -2.65 17.46 22.96
C ASN A 71 -2.01 18.84 22.71
N LEU A 72 -2.07 19.20 21.42
CA LEU A 72 -2.36 20.51 20.81
C LEU A 72 -1.50 21.71 21.21
N LEU A 73 -0.57 22.08 20.32
CA LEU A 73 -0.40 23.47 19.84
C LEU A 73 0.60 23.56 18.67
N VAL A 74 0.22 23.04 17.50
CA VAL A 74 0.47 23.70 16.20
C VAL A 74 -0.68 23.30 15.27
N ALA A 75 -1.84 23.94 15.46
CA ALA A 75 -2.88 23.92 14.46
C ALA A 75 -2.66 25.11 13.52
N VAL A 76 -2.89 24.84 12.22
CA VAL A 76 -2.94 25.78 11.10
C VAL A 76 -1.56 26.04 10.46
N LEU A 77 -1.32 25.34 9.34
CA LEU A 77 -0.31 25.53 8.26
C LEU A 77 0.73 24.39 8.03
N ASP A 78 0.37 23.10 7.85
CA ASP A 78 1.22 22.16 7.05
C ASP A 78 0.65 20.74 6.76
N SER A 79 -0.64 20.58 6.42
CA SER A 79 -1.29 19.26 6.24
C SER A 79 -0.70 18.32 5.16
N ILE A 80 0.32 18.74 4.41
CA ILE A 80 0.99 17.95 3.36
C ILE A 80 2.37 17.43 3.80
N LYS A 81 3.10 18.17 4.65
CA LYS A 81 4.45 17.77 5.08
C LYS A 81 4.45 16.72 6.18
N GLU A 82 3.53 16.80 7.14
CA GLU A 82 3.43 15.78 8.20
C GLU A 82 3.00 14.42 7.66
N PHE A 83 2.08 14.37 6.68
CA PHE A 83 1.60 13.09 6.14
C PHE A 83 2.67 12.33 5.34
N ILE A 84 3.49 13.06 4.56
CA ILE A 84 4.64 12.50 3.85
C ILE A 84 5.74 12.13 4.85
N TYR A 85 6.00 12.99 5.84
CA TYR A 85 7.00 12.75 6.87
C TYR A 85 6.67 11.51 7.73
N VAL A 86 5.41 11.34 8.15
CA VAL A 86 4.92 10.20 8.94
C VAL A 86 5.00 8.89 8.15
N ILE A 87 4.54 8.84 6.89
CA ILE A 87 4.62 7.62 6.07
C ILE A 87 6.08 7.23 5.77
N VAL A 88 6.95 8.21 5.51
CA VAL A 88 8.38 7.98 5.24
C VAL A 88 9.13 7.63 6.53
N SER A 89 8.80 8.24 7.67
CA SER A 89 9.40 7.91 8.97
C SER A 89 8.97 6.54 9.45
N ASP A 90 7.70 6.17 9.28
CA ASP A 90 7.18 4.87 9.70
C ASP A 90 7.83 3.73 8.91
N ALA A 91 8.01 3.85 7.60
CA ALA A 91 8.76 2.86 6.83
C ALA A 91 10.24 2.78 7.26
N ARG A 92 10.88 3.91 7.57
CA ARG A 92 12.31 3.96 7.98
C ARG A 92 12.53 3.39 9.38
N ILE A 93 11.56 3.56 10.28
CA ILE A 93 11.58 3.06 11.66
C ILE A 93 11.11 1.60 11.72
N MET A 94 10.11 1.20 10.92
CA MET A 94 9.51 -0.15 10.97
C MET A 94 10.56 -1.25 10.81
N CYS A 95 11.37 -1.20 9.75
CA CYS A 95 12.37 -2.24 9.54
C CYS A 95 13.47 -2.22 10.61
N LYS A 96 13.92 -1.03 11.03
CA LYS A 96 14.96 -0.87 12.05
C LYS A 96 14.54 -1.28 13.46
N ARG A 97 13.26 -1.08 13.82
CA ARG A 97 12.75 -1.25 15.18
C ARG A 97 12.14 -2.62 15.44
N TYR A 98 11.47 -3.21 14.44
CA TYR A 98 10.72 -4.44 14.66
C TYR A 98 11.50 -5.69 14.24
N SER A 99 12.54 -5.60 13.39
CA SER A 99 13.38 -6.77 12.99
C SER A 99 12.55 -8.01 12.59
N GLU A 100 11.32 -7.81 12.14
CA GLU A 100 10.40 -8.88 11.78
C GLU A 100 10.58 -9.17 10.29
N ASN A 101 11.14 -10.35 10.01
CA ASN A 101 11.30 -10.89 8.67
C ASN A 101 9.90 -11.11 8.04
N ASN A 102 9.38 -10.10 7.32
CA ASN A 102 8.42 -10.26 6.21
C ASN A 102 7.85 -8.94 5.65
N PHE A 103 8.20 -7.79 6.21
CA PHE A 103 7.64 -6.54 5.71
C PHE A 103 8.22 -6.15 4.34
N SER A 104 7.33 -5.86 3.40
CA SER A 104 7.67 -5.39 2.06
C SER A 104 6.94 -4.08 1.81
N ILE A 105 7.65 -3.07 1.33
CA ILE A 105 7.01 -1.83 0.89
C ILE A 105 7.00 -1.77 -0.63
N LYS A 106 5.90 -1.23 -1.18
CA LYS A 106 5.70 -1.03 -2.61
C LYS A 106 5.72 0.47 -2.92
N ALA A 107 6.58 0.89 -3.84
CA ALA A 107 6.52 2.21 -4.46
C ALA A 107 5.75 2.12 -5.77
N TYR A 108 4.96 3.14 -6.10
CA TYR A 108 4.13 3.18 -7.31
C TYR A 108 4.45 4.41 -8.16
N TRP A 109 4.37 4.30 -9.48
CA TRP A 109 4.47 5.41 -10.42
C TRP A 109 3.28 5.47 -11.38
N LYS A 110 2.71 6.66 -11.63
CA LYS A 110 1.56 6.87 -12.53
C LYS A 110 2.05 7.21 -13.94
N LEU A 111 1.50 6.52 -14.93
CA LEU A 111 1.70 6.84 -16.34
C LEU A 111 0.79 7.99 -16.81
N LYS A 112 1.24 8.76 -17.81
CA LYS A 112 0.48 9.87 -18.39
C LYS A 112 -0.88 9.40 -18.93
N ASP A 113 -1.88 10.28 -18.83
CA ASP A 113 -3.22 10.00 -19.35
C ASP A 113 -3.19 9.85 -20.89
N CYS A 114 -4.03 8.98 -21.48
CA CYS A 114 -4.13 8.83 -22.94
C CYS A 114 -4.97 9.98 -23.53
N PRO A 115 -4.75 10.38 -24.79
CA PRO A 115 -5.73 11.15 -25.54
C PRO A 115 -6.95 10.25 -25.83
N GLY A 116 -8.03 10.45 -25.08
CA GLY A 116 -9.22 9.61 -25.09
C GLY A 116 -9.73 9.39 -23.67
N THR A 117 -11.03 9.56 -23.47
CA THR A 117 -11.67 9.65 -22.15
C THR A 117 -12.25 8.33 -21.64
N ASP A 118 -12.00 7.22 -22.32
CA ASP A 118 -12.66 5.96 -21.97
C ASP A 118 -12.18 5.43 -20.62
N ASP A 119 -13.13 5.20 -19.72
CA ASP A 119 -12.89 4.59 -18.42
C ASP A 119 -12.25 3.22 -18.63
N PHE A 120 -11.06 3.02 -18.08
CA PHE A 120 -10.33 1.76 -18.20
C PHE A 120 -11.10 0.55 -17.64
N ARG A 121 -12.03 0.78 -16.70
CA ARG A 121 -12.95 -0.25 -16.25
C ARG A 121 -13.91 -0.69 -17.36
N HIS A 122 -14.33 0.25 -18.22
CA HIS A 122 -15.17 -0.04 -19.38
C HIS A 122 -14.45 -0.94 -20.37
N GLN A 123 -13.18 -0.64 -20.68
CA GLN A 123 -12.36 -1.48 -21.57
C GLN A 123 -12.22 -2.93 -21.04
N GLN A 124 -12.04 -3.09 -19.73
CA GLN A 124 -11.96 -4.41 -19.11
C GLN A 124 -13.26 -5.20 -19.20
N CYS A 125 -14.43 -4.56 -19.00
CA CYS A 125 -15.72 -5.21 -19.22
C CYS A 125 -15.94 -5.53 -20.70
N ALA A 126 -15.64 -4.58 -21.60
CA ALA A 126 -15.82 -4.71 -23.03
C ALA A 126 -14.97 -5.85 -23.65
N ALA A 127 -13.84 -6.21 -23.02
CA ALA A 127 -13.03 -7.37 -23.42
C ALA A 127 -13.78 -8.72 -23.32
N PHE A 128 -14.90 -8.76 -22.59
CA PHE A 128 -15.80 -9.92 -22.49
C PHE A 128 -17.02 -9.84 -23.41
N ASN A 129 -17.19 -8.76 -24.18
CA ASN A 129 -18.24 -8.66 -25.18
C ASN A 129 -18.10 -9.82 -26.18
N HIS A 130 -19.24 -10.35 -26.62
CA HIS A 130 -19.32 -11.50 -27.54
C HIS A 130 -18.73 -12.82 -27.00
N ARG A 131 -18.27 -12.87 -25.75
CA ARG A 131 -17.95 -14.13 -25.09
C ARG A 131 -19.23 -14.76 -24.56
N LEU A 132 -19.35 -16.08 -24.67
CA LEU A 132 -20.47 -16.81 -24.10
C LEU A 132 -20.39 -16.77 -22.56
N PHE A 133 -21.45 -16.29 -21.93
CA PHE A 133 -21.67 -16.32 -20.49
C PHE A 133 -22.97 -17.08 -20.22
N LYS A 134 -22.86 -18.25 -19.57
CA LYS A 134 -24.00 -19.16 -19.36
C LYS A 134 -24.76 -19.48 -20.66
N GLY A 135 -24.03 -19.66 -21.76
CA GLY A 135 -24.61 -20.03 -23.07
C GLY A 135 -25.16 -18.87 -23.90
N ARG A 136 -25.05 -17.61 -23.47
CA ARG A 136 -25.47 -16.44 -24.24
C ARG A 136 -24.40 -15.35 -24.27
N GLN A 137 -24.33 -14.59 -25.35
CA GLN A 137 -23.46 -13.42 -25.46
C GLN A 137 -24.16 -12.17 -24.92
N TYR A 138 -23.37 -11.28 -24.31
CA TYR A 138 -23.84 -10.01 -23.79
C TYR A 138 -22.85 -8.90 -24.14
N TYR A 139 -23.34 -7.66 -24.12
CA TYR A 139 -22.52 -6.48 -23.99
C TYR A 139 -22.42 -6.11 -22.51
N TRP A 140 -21.23 -5.71 -22.07
CA TRP A 140 -20.90 -5.53 -20.67
C TRP A 140 -20.49 -4.09 -20.40
N GLU A 141 -21.09 -3.49 -19.37
CA GLU A 141 -20.73 -2.17 -18.84
C GLU A 141 -20.23 -2.27 -17.40
N PRO A 142 -19.34 -1.36 -16.96
CA PRO A 142 -18.91 -1.29 -15.57
C PRO A 142 -20.06 -1.22 -14.56
N PHE A 143 -19.94 -1.97 -13.48
CA PHE A 143 -20.83 -1.87 -12.32
C PHE A 143 -20.00 -1.73 -11.03
N LEU A 144 -20.08 -0.59 -10.35
CA LEU A 144 -19.32 -0.37 -9.11
C LEU A 144 -20.10 -0.90 -7.90
N LYS A 145 -19.60 -1.99 -7.29
CA LYS A 145 -20.10 -2.51 -6.01
C LYS A 145 -19.30 -1.90 -4.86
N VAL A 146 -19.90 -1.08 -4.01
CA VAL A 146 -19.21 -0.39 -2.90
C VAL A 146 -18.28 -1.30 -2.08
N LYS A 147 -18.68 -2.54 -1.77
CA LYS A 147 -17.84 -3.50 -1.02
C LYS A 147 -16.73 -4.16 -1.84
N ASP A 148 -16.92 -4.33 -3.16
CA ASP A 148 -16.04 -5.10 -4.05
C ASP A 148 -15.66 -4.30 -5.30
N GLU A 149 -15.43 -2.99 -5.18
CA GLU A 149 -15.22 -2.11 -6.34
C GLU A 149 -14.04 -2.51 -7.19
N CYS A 150 -13.04 -3.16 -6.59
CA CYS A 150 -11.85 -3.59 -7.29
C CYS A 150 -11.94 -5.03 -7.84
N ALA A 151 -13.11 -5.67 -7.75
CA ALA A 151 -13.45 -6.79 -8.62
C ALA A 151 -14.02 -6.28 -9.96
N LEU A 152 -13.85 -7.05 -11.03
CA LEU A 152 -14.37 -6.68 -12.35
C LEU A 152 -15.86 -7.05 -12.44
N ASN A 153 -16.68 -6.22 -11.80
CA ASN A 153 -18.13 -6.32 -11.84
C ASN A 153 -18.66 -5.60 -13.08
N CYS A 154 -19.41 -6.31 -13.90
CA CYS A 154 -19.98 -5.79 -15.15
C CYS A 154 -21.47 -6.11 -15.23
N ARG A 155 -22.28 -5.11 -15.55
CA ARG A 155 -23.71 -5.25 -15.83
C ARG A 155 -23.92 -5.68 -17.28
N ALA A 156 -24.82 -6.63 -17.52
CA ALA A 156 -25.21 -6.98 -18.87
C ALA A 156 -26.17 -5.91 -19.42
N VAL A 157 -25.79 -5.26 -20.52
CA VAL A 157 -26.58 -4.18 -21.14
C VAL A 157 -27.96 -4.70 -21.54
N GLY A 158 -29.00 -3.95 -21.20
CA GLY A 158 -30.40 -4.33 -21.44
C GLY A 158 -30.94 -5.41 -20.49
N MET A 159 -30.14 -5.89 -19.53
CA MET A 159 -30.55 -6.88 -18.54
C MET A 159 -30.50 -6.29 -17.12
N SER A 160 -31.23 -6.91 -16.19
CA SER A 160 -31.30 -6.49 -14.78
C SER A 160 -30.22 -7.12 -13.88
N PHE A 161 -29.29 -7.89 -14.44
CA PHE A 161 -28.25 -8.57 -13.69
C PHE A 161 -26.85 -8.05 -14.01
N PHE A 162 -25.94 -8.27 -13.06
CA PHE A 162 -24.51 -8.09 -13.24
C PHE A 162 -23.78 -9.40 -12.95
N ALA A 163 -22.54 -9.50 -13.40
CA ALA A 163 -21.64 -10.61 -13.11
C ALA A 163 -20.26 -10.08 -12.74
N THR A 164 -19.55 -10.81 -11.88
CA THR A 164 -18.14 -10.58 -11.62
C THR A 164 -17.34 -11.40 -12.65
N LEU A 165 -16.81 -10.74 -13.67
CA LEU A 165 -16.12 -11.39 -14.80
C LEU A 165 -14.64 -11.70 -14.49
N ASN A 166 -14.06 -10.99 -13.52
CA ASN A 166 -12.73 -11.28 -12.99
C ASN A 166 -12.66 -10.92 -11.49
N LYS A 167 -11.84 -11.65 -10.72
CA LYS A 167 -11.65 -11.45 -9.28
C LYS A 167 -11.10 -10.06 -8.97
N THR A 168 -10.21 -9.56 -9.81
CA THR A 168 -9.62 -8.22 -9.67
C THR A 168 -9.67 -7.49 -10.99
N VAL A 169 -9.87 -6.18 -10.93
CA VAL A 169 -9.52 -5.28 -12.03
C VAL A 169 -8.01 -5.13 -12.10
N ILE A 170 -7.50 -4.71 -13.26
CA ILE A 170 -6.08 -4.41 -13.43
C ILE A 170 -5.67 -3.22 -12.55
N ASP A 171 -4.50 -3.33 -11.92
CA ASP A 171 -3.97 -2.29 -11.02
C ASP A 171 -3.91 -0.92 -11.70
N GLY A 172 -4.29 0.12 -10.93
CA GLY A 172 -4.46 1.48 -11.41
C GLY A 172 -5.85 1.80 -11.95
N THR A 173 -6.79 0.85 -11.98
CA THR A 173 -8.21 1.16 -12.25
C THR A 173 -8.75 2.07 -11.15
N SER A 174 -9.46 3.14 -11.51
CA SER A 174 -10.06 4.06 -10.54
C SER A 174 -11.14 3.38 -9.68
N CYS A 175 -11.26 3.84 -8.43
CA CYS A 175 -12.30 3.43 -7.48
C CYS A 175 -12.74 4.61 -6.60
N LEU A 176 -13.91 4.51 -5.98
CA LEU A 176 -14.60 5.62 -5.33
C LEU A 176 -14.49 5.62 -3.81
N HIS A 177 -14.30 4.45 -3.19
CA HIS A 177 -14.25 4.31 -1.73
C HIS A 177 -12.88 3.81 -1.26
N PRO A 178 -11.81 4.64 -1.36
CA PRO A 178 -10.49 4.23 -0.93
C PRO A 178 -10.38 4.11 0.59
N ILE A 179 -9.57 3.15 1.03
CA ILE A 179 -9.13 3.02 2.43
C ILE A 179 -7.75 3.66 2.62
N THR A 180 -7.55 4.26 3.79
CA THR A 180 -6.26 4.79 4.26
C THR A 180 -5.29 3.65 4.60
N SER A 181 -4.03 3.99 4.82
CA SER A 181 -3.01 3.05 5.32
C SER A 181 -3.39 2.38 6.65
N THR A 182 -4.24 3.03 7.45
CA THR A 182 -4.75 2.52 8.73
C THR A 182 -6.00 1.64 8.57
N GLY A 183 -6.43 1.35 7.34
CA GLY A 183 -7.62 0.54 7.04
C GLY A 183 -8.95 1.25 7.24
N LYS A 184 -8.94 2.57 7.51
CA LYS A 184 -10.16 3.39 7.66
C LYS A 184 -10.62 3.92 6.30
N SER A 185 -11.92 4.18 6.15
CA SER A 185 -12.44 4.86 4.96
C SER A 185 -11.84 6.26 4.82
N ALA A 186 -11.38 6.61 3.63
CA ALA A 186 -10.89 7.95 3.35
C ALA A 186 -12.04 8.98 3.28
N PRO A 187 -11.76 10.30 3.46
CA PRO A 187 -12.75 11.35 3.31
C PRO A 187 -13.45 11.32 1.95
N LYS A 188 -14.72 11.73 1.91
CA LYS A 188 -15.50 11.81 0.68
C LYS A 188 -14.79 12.69 -0.36
N GLY A 189 -14.73 12.22 -1.61
CA GLY A 189 -14.03 12.91 -2.70
C GLY A 189 -12.54 12.56 -2.81
N THR A 190 -12.00 11.75 -1.89
CA THR A 190 -10.64 11.21 -2.03
C THR A 190 -10.58 10.28 -3.24
N ARG A 191 -9.65 10.54 -4.16
CA ARG A 191 -9.44 9.69 -5.34
C ARG A 191 -8.78 8.38 -4.95
N GLY A 192 -9.38 7.26 -5.37
CA GLY A 192 -8.87 5.92 -5.13
C GLY A 192 -8.40 5.23 -6.40
N ILE A 193 -7.45 4.31 -6.24
CA ILE A 193 -7.05 3.36 -7.29
C ILE A 193 -7.03 1.94 -6.72
N CYS A 194 -7.41 0.98 -7.56
CA CYS A 194 -7.34 -0.43 -7.25
C CYS A 194 -5.88 -0.91 -7.33
N ILE A 195 -5.42 -1.52 -6.24
CA ILE A 195 -4.08 -2.12 -6.12
C ILE A 195 -4.20 -3.43 -5.33
N ASP A 196 -3.74 -4.53 -5.92
CA ASP A 196 -3.85 -5.87 -5.34
C ASP A 196 -5.29 -6.25 -4.97
N GLY A 197 -6.28 -5.76 -5.74
CA GLY A 197 -7.70 -6.00 -5.48
C GLY A 197 -8.33 -5.13 -4.37
N TYR A 198 -7.60 -4.18 -3.79
CA TYR A 198 -8.11 -3.25 -2.78
C TYR A 198 -8.17 -1.83 -3.32
N CYS A 199 -9.23 -1.09 -2.97
CA CYS A 199 -9.32 0.34 -3.29
C CYS A 199 -8.47 1.14 -2.30
N LYS A 200 -7.31 1.63 -2.72
CA LYS A 200 -6.38 2.38 -1.87
C LYS A 200 -6.38 3.85 -2.26
N VAL A 201 -6.08 4.75 -1.31
CA VAL A 201 -5.90 6.17 -1.61
C VAL A 201 -4.83 6.32 -2.70
N SER A 202 -5.12 7.10 -3.74
CA SER A 202 -4.17 7.33 -4.82
C SER A 202 -2.94 8.09 -4.29
N PRO A 203 -1.72 7.50 -4.34
CA PRO A 203 -0.51 8.15 -3.85
C PRO A 203 -0.07 9.33 -4.74
N PHE A 204 -0.67 9.46 -5.92
CA PHE A 204 -0.27 10.39 -6.97
C PHE A 204 -0.87 11.80 -6.84
N LEU A 205 -1.74 12.02 -5.86
CA LEU A 205 -2.61 13.20 -5.82
C LEU A 205 -2.58 13.93 -4.48
N LEU A 206 -1.53 13.73 -3.68
CA LEU A 206 -1.18 14.56 -2.53
C LEU A 206 -0.63 15.95 -2.93
N LYS A 207 -0.97 16.46 -4.11
CA LYS A 207 -0.55 17.79 -4.60
C LYS A 207 -1.70 18.51 -5.28
N LYS A 208 -2.28 19.47 -4.57
CA LYS A 208 -2.17 20.89 -4.91
C LYS A 208 -2.06 21.66 -3.60
#